data_AF-A0A3A9JA87-F1
#
_entry.id   AF-A0A3A9JA87-F1
#
_cell.length_a   1.000
_cell.length_b   1.000
_cell.length_c   1.000
_cell.angle_alpha   90.00
_cell.angle_beta   90.00
_cell.angle_gamma   90.00
#
_symmetry.space_group_name_H-M   'P 1'
#
loop_
_entity.id
_entity.type
_entity.pdbx_description
1 polymer ?
#
loop_
_entity_poly.entity_id
_entity_poly.type
_entity_poly.pdbx_seq_one_letter_code
_entity_poly.pdbx_strand_id
1 'polypeptide(L)' 'MLSCWLPALCLKGATLWADGAWSAAVSGTLFSNNFCADGQPRPKMAKAGAKDIGRAAQVARTGAAAW' A
#
# COMPACT_ATOMS: atom_id res chain seq x y z
N MET A 1 -1.52 -3.03 -19.82
CA MET A 1 -0.30 -3.12 -18.97
C MET A 1 -0.39 -2.05 -17.90
N LEU A 2 -0.62 -2.40 -16.63
CA LEU A 2 -0.62 -1.44 -15.51
C LEU A 2 0.81 -1.09 -15.05
N SER A 3 1.81 -1.83 -15.50
CA SER A 3 3.21 -1.72 -15.11
C SER A 3 3.89 -0.41 -15.54
N CYS A 4 3.42 0.26 -16.59
CA CYS A 4 3.96 1.56 -17.00
C CYS A 4 3.43 2.75 -16.16
N TRP A 5 2.41 2.52 -15.33
CA TRP A 5 1.76 3.56 -14.52
C TRP A 5 2.01 3.41 -13.02
N LEU A 6 2.61 2.30 -12.60
CA LEU A 6 2.82 1.97 -11.19
C LEU A 6 4.31 1.78 -10.90
N PRO A 7 4.82 2.31 -9.77
CA PRO A 7 6.17 1.98 -9.31
C PRO A 7 6.37 0.46 -9.18
N ALA A 8 7.60 -0.01 -9.44
CA ALA A 8 7.94 -1.43 -9.33
C ALA A 8 7.60 -2.04 -7.96
N LEU A 9 7.62 -1.24 -6.90
CA LEU A 9 7.26 -1.68 -5.56
C LEU A 9 5.76 -2.02 -5.43
N CYS A 10 4.88 -1.38 -6.22
CA CYS A 10 3.46 -1.69 -6.27
C CYS A 10 3.19 -3.07 -6.89
N LEU A 11 4.02 -3.51 -7.83
CA LEU A 11 3.91 -4.85 -8.44
C LEU A 11 4.32 -5.96 -7.45
N LYS A 12 5.10 -5.61 -6.42
CA LYS A 12 5.42 -6.48 -5.28
C LYS A 12 4.36 -6.39 -4.16
N GLY A 13 3.41 -5.47 -4.31
CA GLY A 13 2.35 -5.10 -3.38
C GLY A 13 2.80 -4.77 -1.96
N ALA A 14 4.02 -4.25 -1.83
CA ALA A 14 4.60 -3.79 -0.57
C ALA A 14 4.37 -2.28 -0.32
N THR A 15 3.39 -1.68 -0.99
CA THR A 15 3.17 -0.23 -0.99
C THR A 15 1.87 0.19 -0.34
N LEU A 16 1.86 1.44 0.13
CA LEU A 16 0.70 2.19 0.58
C LEU A 16 0.64 3.51 -0.21
N TRP A 17 -0.58 3.96 -0.53
CA TRP A 17 -0.81 5.28 -1.10
C TRP A 17 -1.09 6.27 0.02
N ALA A 18 -0.20 7.24 0.20
CA ALA A 18 -0.36 8.34 1.13
C ALA A 18 0.41 9.55 0.61
N ASP A 19 -0.08 10.75 0.89
CA ASP A 19 0.59 12.01 0.51
C ASP A 19 0.76 12.16 -1.01
N GLY A 20 -0.23 11.70 -1.78
CA GLY A 20 -0.19 11.74 -3.24
C GLY A 20 0.83 10.80 -3.89
N ALA A 21 1.42 9.87 -3.14
CA ALA A 21 2.44 8.96 -3.66
C ALA A 21 2.33 7.52 -3.13
N TRP A 22 2.75 6.58 -3.98
CA TRP A 22 3.01 5.20 -3.57
C TRP A 22 4.35 5.12 -2.83
N SER A 23 4.36 4.54 -1.63
CA SER A 23 5.55 4.38 -0.81
C SER A 23 5.56 3.02 -0.11
N ALA A 24 6.74 2.51 0.24
CA ALA A 24 6.85 1.25 0.96
C ALA A 24 6.13 1.31 2.32
N ALA A 25 5.46 0.22 2.72
CA ALA A 25 5.01 0.07 4.09
C ALA A 25 6.22 -0.11 5.02
N VAL A 26 6.25 0.67 6.10
CA VAL A 26 7.30 0.66 7.12
C VAL A 26 7.30 -0.64 7.90
N SER A 27 6.13 -1.29 8.07
CA SER A 27 6.03 -2.58 8.76
C SER A 27 6.78 -3.72 8.07
N GLY A 28 7.02 -3.61 6.75
CA GLY A 28 7.64 -4.65 5.92
C GLY A 28 6.87 -5.98 5.84
N THR A 29 5.70 -6.08 6.47
CA THR A 29 4.93 -7.33 6.55
C THR A 29 3.96 -7.42 5.37
N LEU A 30 3.80 -8.62 4.81
CA LEU A 30 2.91 -8.88 3.68
C LEU A 30 1.87 -9.94 4.04
N PHE A 31 0.66 -9.85 3.49
CA PHE A 31 -0.34 -10.92 3.53
C PHE A 31 -0.65 -11.45 2.13
N SER A 32 -0.96 -12.75 2.06
CA SER A 32 -1.32 -13.41 0.81
C SER A 32 -2.69 -12.94 0.35
N ASN A 33 -2.76 -12.50 -0.91
CA ASN A 33 -4.02 -12.28 -1.60
C ASN A 33 -4.30 -13.50 -2.47
N ASN A 34 -5.39 -14.21 -2.21
CA ASN A 34 -5.77 -15.41 -2.95
C ASN A 34 -7.06 -15.13 -3.71
N PHE A 35 -7.14 -15.55 -4.98
CA PHE A 35 -8.40 -15.45 -5.72
C PHE A 35 -9.40 -16.48 -5.22
N CYS A 36 -10.62 -16.04 -4.92
CA CYS A 36 -11.68 -16.92 -4.41
C CYS A 36 -12.08 -18.02 -5.40
N ALA A 37 -11.85 -17.80 -6.70
CA ALA A 37 -12.26 -18.71 -7.77
C ALA A 37 -11.39 -19.98 -7.87
N ASP A 38 -10.09 -19.87 -7.59
CA ASP A 38 -9.11 -20.94 -7.82
C ASP A 38 -8.20 -21.19 -6.59
N GLY A 39 -8.30 -20.37 -5.54
CA GLY A 39 -7.44 -20.43 -4.36
C GLY A 39 -5.99 -20.04 -4.63
N GLN A 40 -5.65 -19.62 -5.85
CA GLN A 40 -4.26 -19.38 -6.25
C GLN A 40 -3.77 -18.03 -5.70
N PRO A 41 -2.49 -17.96 -5.29
CA PRO A 41 -1.90 -16.73 -4.80
C PRO A 41 -1.76 -15.69 -5.91
N ARG A 42 -1.87 -14.43 -5.51
CA ARG A 42 -1.67 -13.21 -6.33
C ARG A 42 -0.61 -12.34 -5.67
N PRO A 43 -0.25 -11.18 -6.27
CA PRO A 43 0.67 -10.25 -5.61
C PRO A 43 0.23 -9.98 -4.17
N LYS A 44 1.16 -10.19 -3.25
CA LYS A 44 0.94 -10.00 -1.82
C LYS A 44 0.60 -8.54 -1.55
N MET A 45 -0.10 -8.25 -0.47
CA MET A 45 -0.41 -6.87 -0.07
C MET A 45 0.30 -6.51 1.22
N ALA A 46 0.64 -5.22 1.37
CA ALA A 46 1.26 -4.70 2.56
C ALA A 46 0.29 -4.80 3.75
N LYS A 47 0.74 -5.46 4.82
CA LYS A 47 0.07 -5.45 6.11
C LYS A 47 0.58 -4.25 6.90
N ALA A 48 -0.11 -3.12 6.77
CA ALA A 48 0.24 -1.88 7.47
C ALA A 48 0.33 -2.09 9.00
N GLY A 49 1.33 -1.48 9.62
CA GLY A 49 1.50 -1.47 11.08
C GLY A 49 1.15 -0.12 11.71
N ALA A 50 1.29 -0.01 13.03
CA ALA A 50 0.99 1.23 13.76
C ALA A 50 1.75 2.46 13.23
N LYS A 51 3.01 2.29 12.79
CA LYS A 51 3.81 3.37 12.17
C LYS A 51 3.22 3.85 10.84
N ASP A 52 2.75 2.92 10.01
CA ASP A 52 2.12 3.22 8.73
C ASP A 52 0.81 3.99 8.94
N ILE A 53 0.00 3.55 9.91
CA ILE A 53 -1.25 4.19 10.30
C ILE A 53 -0.97 5.61 10.81
N GLY A 54 0.00 5.77 11.71
CA GLY A 54 0.41 7.07 12.24
C GLY A 54 0.81 8.04 11.13
N ARG A 55 1.63 7.58 10.17
CA ARG A 55 2.03 8.37 9.00
C ARG A 55 0.82 8.79 8.16
N ALA A 56 -0.05 7.84 7.80
CA ALA A 56 -1.23 8.13 6.98
C ALA A 56 -2.19 9.12 7.68
N ALA A 57 -2.41 8.94 8.98
CA ALA A 57 -3.26 9.83 9.77
C ALA A 57 -2.66 11.23 9.93
N GLN A 58 -1.33 11.35 10.02
CA GLN A 58 -0.67 12.65 10.05
C GLN A 58 -0.85 13.38 8.72
N VAL A 59 -0.57 12.71 7.61
CA VAL A 59 -0.74 13.28 6.26
C VAL A 59 -2.18 13.73 6.02
N ALA A 60 -3.16 12.88 6.37
CA ALA A 60 -4.57 13.23 6.21
C ALA A 60 -4.95 14.47 7.03
N ARG A 61 -4.45 14.60 8.27
CA ARG A 61 -4.69 15.77 9.12
C ARG A 61 -4.06 17.04 8.55
N THR A 62 -2.83 16.95 8.05
CA THR A 62 -2.17 18.09 7.40
C THR A 62 -2.90 18.53 6.13
N GLY A 63 -3.31 17.58 5.29
CA GLY A 63 -4.05 17.88 4.06
C GLY A 63 -5.45 18.42 4.30
N ALA A 64 -6.13 17.99 5.37
CA ALA A 64 -7.50 18.41 5.68
C ALA A 64 -7.64 19.92 5.92
N ALA A 65 -6.59 20.60 6.36
CA ALA A 65 -6.63 22.06 6.57
C ALA A 65 -6.69 22.85 5.24
N ALA A 66 -6.35 22.22 4.12
CA ALA A 66 -6.27 22.84 2.79
C ALA A 66 -7.26 22.22 1.78
N TRP A 67 -8.15 21.32 2.23
CA TRP A 67 -9.14 20.61 1.40
C TRP A 67 -10.50 21.29 1.48
#